data_AF-A0A0W8ILS6-F1
#
_entry.id   AF-A0A0W8ILS6-F1
#
_cell.length_a   1.000
_cell.length_b   1.000
_cell.length_c   1.000
_cell.angle_alpha   90.00
_cell.angle_beta   90.00
_cell.angle_gamma   90.00
#
_symmetry.space_group_name_H-M   'P 1'
#
loop_
_entity.id
_entity.type
_entity.pdbx_description
1 polymer ?
#
loop_
_entity_poly.entity_id
_entity_poly.type
_entity_poly.pdbx_seq_one_letter_code
_entity_poly.pdbx_strand_id
1 'polypeptide(L)'
;MAGALRRTMIYLGLAETDEDYDDPTPSRQEHQSAVAVREEPREARAHDSTAVAVPRRSAEYRAPVTPIKRAPSSSREDSSTLRTITTVHPRSYNDAKSIGEAFREGTPVIMNVSDMGDAEAKRLVDFSAGLVFALHGSIERVTGKVFLLTPSYVEVVGHPAGGEDETDDQQED
;
A
#
# COMPACT_ATOMS: atom_id res chain seq x y z
N MET A 1 35.59 4.62 -38.61
CA MET A 1 35.39 4.85 -37.16
C MET A 1 34.16 5.75 -36.94
N ALA A 2 32.94 5.19 -37.00
CA ALA A 2 31.69 5.98 -36.89
C ALA A 2 30.71 5.44 -35.83
N GLY A 3 31.10 4.46 -35.02
CA GLY A 3 30.22 3.82 -34.04
C GLY A 3 30.20 4.44 -32.65
N ALA A 4 31.16 5.31 -32.31
CA ALA A 4 31.29 5.87 -30.96
C ALA A 4 30.24 6.96 -30.67
N LEU A 5 29.92 7.79 -31.66
CA LEU A 5 28.97 8.90 -31.51
C LEU A 5 27.51 8.42 -31.42
N ARG A 6 27.16 7.30 -32.06
CA ARG A 6 25.80 6.73 -31.99
C ARG A 6 25.47 6.21 -30.60
N ARG A 7 26.43 5.57 -29.91
CA ARG A 7 26.22 5.01 -28.56
C ARG A 7 25.97 6.10 -27.52
N THR A 8 26.67 7.23 -27.61
CA THR A 8 26.44 8.37 -26.72
C THR A 8 25.09 9.05 -26.98
N MET A 9 24.61 9.07 -28.24
CA MET A 9 23.25 9.55 -28.55
C MET A 9 22.15 8.65 -27.97
N ILE A 10 22.33 7.32 -28.01
CA ILE A 10 21.39 6.35 -27.41
C ILE A 10 21.37 6.50 -25.88
N TYR A 11 22.54 6.66 -25.26
CA TYR A 11 22.64 6.86 -23.80
C TYR A 11 22.00 8.18 -23.33
N LEU A 12 22.03 9.23 -24.15
CA LEU A 12 21.39 10.52 -23.88
C LEU A 12 19.90 10.55 -24.27
N GLY A 13 19.34 9.43 -24.75
CA GLY A 13 17.93 9.35 -25.17
C GLY A 13 17.60 10.18 -26.43
N LEU A 14 18.60 10.55 -27.21
CA LEU A 14 18.45 11.38 -28.42
C LEU A 14 18.32 10.56 -29.72
N ALA A 15 18.39 9.24 -29.63
CA ALA A 15 18.20 8.34 -30.75
C ALA A 15 17.29 7.18 -30.34
N GLU A 16 16.15 7.07 -31.00
CA GLU A 16 15.25 5.93 -30.94
C GLU A 16 15.92 4.74 -31.64
N THR A 17 15.99 3.59 -30.97
CA THR A 17 16.34 2.32 -31.60
C THR A 17 15.06 1.67 -32.09
N ASP A 18 14.91 1.56 -33.41
CA ASP A 18 13.96 0.65 -34.05
C ASP A 18 14.37 -0.79 -33.72
N GLU A 19 13.97 -1.28 -32.55
CA GLU A 19 14.01 -2.71 -32.20
C GLU A 19 12.63 -3.08 -31.67
N ASP A 20 11.93 -3.87 -32.49
CA ASP A 20 10.60 -4.43 -32.26
C ASP A 20 10.43 -4.98 -30.84
N TYR A 21 9.51 -4.40 -30.09
CA TYR A 21 8.99 -4.99 -28.87
C TYR A 21 7.59 -5.52 -29.15
N ASP A 22 7.53 -6.84 -29.35
CA ASP A 22 6.32 -7.65 -29.47
C ASP A 22 5.57 -7.60 -28.12
N ASP A 23 4.41 -6.94 -28.07
CA ASP A 23 3.57 -6.82 -26.87
C ASP A 23 2.51 -7.94 -26.85
N PRO A 24 2.56 -8.91 -25.91
CA PRO A 24 1.49 -9.87 -25.73
C PRO A 24 0.31 -9.24 -24.98
N THR A 25 -0.77 -8.97 -25.73
CA THR A 25 -2.06 -8.47 -25.24
C THR A 25 -2.65 -9.32 -24.11
N PRO A 26 -3.15 -8.69 -23.02
CA PRO A 26 -4.26 -9.23 -22.24
C PRO A 26 -5.57 -8.55 -22.66
N SER A 27 -6.53 -9.38 -23.07
CA SER A 27 -7.91 -9.04 -23.38
C SER A 27 -8.60 -8.27 -22.25
N ARG A 28 -9.07 -7.05 -22.53
CA ARG A 28 -10.03 -6.34 -21.67
C ARG A 28 -11.15 -5.77 -22.53
N GLN A 29 -12.29 -6.46 -22.49
CA GLN A 29 -13.58 -5.97 -22.96
C GLN A 29 -13.93 -4.69 -22.20
N GLU A 30 -13.98 -3.55 -22.89
CA GLU A 30 -14.67 -2.37 -22.36
C GLU A 30 -15.57 -1.73 -23.43
N HIS A 31 -16.73 -1.33 -22.93
CA HIS A 31 -17.94 -1.00 -23.65
C HIS A 31 -17.81 0.21 -24.56
N GLN A 32 -18.40 0.11 -25.76
CA GLN A 32 -18.68 1.25 -26.63
C GLN A 32 -19.72 2.16 -25.98
N SER A 33 -19.40 3.44 -25.83
CA SER A 33 -20.38 4.51 -25.68
C SER A 33 -19.82 5.78 -26.33
N ALA A 34 -20.60 6.27 -27.29
CA ALA A 34 -20.35 7.35 -28.23
C ALA A 34 -20.03 8.70 -27.58
N VAL A 35 -19.31 9.59 -28.30
CA VAL A 35 -19.84 10.89 -28.75
C VAL A 35 -19.03 11.40 -29.96
N ALA A 36 -19.69 11.70 -31.07
CA ALA A 36 -19.14 12.42 -32.21
C ALA A 36 -19.30 13.93 -31.97
N VAL A 37 -18.20 14.69 -32.00
CA VAL A 37 -18.24 16.16 -31.95
C VAL A 37 -18.23 16.67 -33.39
N ARG A 38 -19.33 17.33 -33.78
CA ARG A 38 -19.52 18.00 -35.07
C ARG A 38 -19.54 19.50 -34.83
N GLU A 39 -18.63 20.22 -35.49
CA GLU A 39 -18.59 21.68 -35.55
C GLU A 39 -19.61 22.25 -36.56
N GLU A 40 -19.90 23.55 -36.38
CA GLU A 40 -20.50 24.58 -37.27
C GLU A 40 -21.70 25.32 -36.62
N PRO A 41 -22.07 26.57 -37.01
CA PRO A 41 -21.28 27.80 -36.99
C PRO A 41 -22.07 28.99 -36.37
N ARG A 42 -21.42 30.16 -36.26
CA ARG A 42 -21.95 31.44 -35.75
C ARG A 42 -23.20 31.94 -36.49
N GLU A 43 -24.18 32.45 -35.73
CA GLU A 43 -25.04 33.57 -36.16
C GLU A 43 -25.38 34.50 -34.99
N ALA A 44 -25.33 35.81 -35.27
CA ALA A 44 -25.61 36.90 -34.37
C ALA A 44 -27.12 37.21 -34.31
N ARG A 45 -27.65 37.58 -33.14
CA ARG A 45 -28.85 38.42 -33.06
C ARG A 45 -28.94 39.19 -31.74
N ALA A 46 -29.28 40.46 -31.90
CA ALA A 46 -29.44 41.49 -30.89
C ALA A 46 -30.82 41.43 -30.19
N HIS A 47 -31.02 42.38 -29.26
CA HIS A 47 -32.23 42.73 -28.50
C HIS A 47 -32.43 41.86 -27.25
N ASP A 48 -32.80 42.35 -26.06
CA ASP A 48 -33.55 43.56 -25.73
C ASP A 48 -33.30 43.93 -24.26
N SER A 49 -33.44 45.22 -23.95
CA SER A 49 -33.22 45.79 -22.64
C SER A 49 -34.45 45.58 -21.74
N THR A 50 -34.28 44.98 -20.57
CA THR A 50 -35.21 45.21 -19.46
C THR A 50 -34.45 45.44 -18.17
N ALA A 51 -34.52 46.69 -17.70
CA ALA A 51 -33.97 47.13 -16.44
C ALA A 51 -34.76 46.48 -15.29
N VAL A 52 -34.08 45.66 -14.49
CA VAL A 52 -34.68 45.10 -13.27
C VAL A 52 -34.61 46.16 -12.17
N ALA A 53 -35.78 46.65 -11.77
CA ALA A 53 -35.95 47.61 -10.70
C ALA A 53 -35.48 47.03 -9.35
N VAL A 54 -34.66 47.81 -8.64
CA VAL A 54 -34.15 47.47 -7.29
C VAL A 54 -35.17 47.94 -6.25
N PRO A 55 -35.81 47.05 -5.47
CA PRO A 55 -36.61 47.51 -4.33
C PRO A 55 -35.70 47.86 -3.15
N ARG A 56 -35.99 49.02 -2.55
CA ARG A 56 -35.30 49.58 -1.40
C ARG A 56 -35.64 48.81 -0.10
N ARG A 57 -34.63 48.75 0.77
CA ARG A 57 -34.54 48.19 2.13
C ARG A 57 -35.85 48.08 2.92
N SER A 58 -36.06 46.93 3.55
CA SER A 58 -36.66 46.86 4.90
C SER A 58 -36.27 45.57 5.63
N ALA A 59 -36.03 45.73 6.93
CA ALA A 59 -35.90 44.74 8.00
C ALA A 59 -34.72 43.75 7.98
N GLU A 60 -33.94 43.82 9.06
CA GLU A 60 -32.94 42.83 9.47
C GLU A 60 -33.57 41.43 9.59
N TYR A 61 -33.45 40.62 8.54
CA TYR A 61 -33.81 39.21 8.61
C TYR A 61 -32.61 38.42 9.12
N ARG A 62 -32.51 38.23 10.44
CA ARG A 62 -31.51 37.32 11.02
C ARG A 62 -32.07 35.90 11.01
N ALA A 63 -31.53 35.07 10.12
CA ALA A 63 -31.93 33.67 10.03
C ALA A 63 -31.62 32.93 11.34
N PRO A 64 -32.51 32.02 11.81
CA PRO A 64 -32.25 31.22 13.00
C PRO A 64 -31.08 30.26 12.72
N VAL A 65 -29.97 30.42 13.46
CA VAL A 65 -28.83 29.53 13.39
C VAL A 65 -29.17 28.25 14.16
N THR A 66 -29.18 27.11 13.47
CA THR A 66 -29.34 25.80 14.12
C THR A 66 -28.06 25.45 14.87
N PRO A 67 -28.15 25.03 16.16
CA PRO A 67 -26.97 24.57 16.88
C PRO A 67 -26.34 23.36 16.18
N ILE A 68 -25.03 23.43 15.91
CA ILE A 68 -24.26 22.29 15.40
C ILE A 68 -24.25 21.22 16.51
N LYS A 69 -25.04 20.16 16.34
CA LYS A 69 -24.90 18.94 17.13
C LYS A 69 -23.56 18.31 16.77
N ARG A 70 -22.58 18.44 17.67
CA ARG A 70 -21.30 17.74 17.56
C ARG A 70 -21.60 16.25 17.57
N ALA A 71 -21.35 15.58 16.45
CA ALA A 71 -21.42 14.12 16.39
C ALA A 71 -20.47 13.54 17.47
N PRO A 72 -20.87 12.47 18.17
CA PRO A 72 -19.95 11.79 19.06
C PRO A 72 -18.76 11.33 18.23
N SER A 73 -17.57 11.85 18.56
CA SER A 73 -16.32 11.36 17.98
C SER A 73 -16.22 9.87 18.32
N SER A 74 -16.16 9.02 17.29
CA SER A 74 -15.94 7.58 17.35
C SER A 74 -14.54 7.21 17.83
N SER A 75 -13.96 7.99 18.75
CA SER A 75 -12.58 7.86 19.21
C SER A 75 -12.43 6.88 20.37
N ARG A 76 -13.27 5.83 20.43
CA ARG A 76 -13.27 4.85 21.53
C ARG A 76 -13.28 3.38 21.10
N GLU A 77 -13.24 3.07 19.80
CA GLU A 77 -13.24 1.68 19.35
C GLU A 77 -11.83 1.09 19.16
N ASP A 78 -10.78 1.91 19.00
CA ASP A 78 -9.41 1.43 18.71
C ASP A 78 -8.70 0.72 19.88
N SER A 79 -9.15 0.89 21.12
CA SER A 79 -8.52 0.22 22.27
C SER A 79 -8.93 -1.25 22.41
N SER A 80 -9.87 -1.72 21.59
CA SER A 80 -10.46 -3.06 21.71
C SER A 80 -9.84 -4.12 20.79
N THR A 81 -9.08 -3.68 19.79
CA THR A 81 -8.56 -4.50 18.69
C THR A 81 -7.26 -5.25 19.02
N LEU A 82 -6.56 -4.89 20.10
CA LEU A 82 -5.24 -5.45 20.47
C LEU A 82 -5.31 -6.67 21.41
N ARG A 83 -6.44 -7.39 21.48
CA ARG A 83 -6.61 -8.49 22.45
C ARG A 83 -6.20 -9.86 21.92
N THR A 84 -5.93 -9.97 20.62
CA THR A 84 -5.70 -11.25 19.97
C THR A 84 -4.29 -11.29 19.41
N ILE A 85 -3.61 -12.42 19.64
CA ILE A 85 -2.34 -12.77 19.01
C ILE A 85 -2.56 -14.12 18.34
N THR A 86 -2.15 -14.25 17.08
CA THR A 86 -2.29 -15.49 16.32
C THR A 86 -0.98 -16.24 16.35
N THR A 87 -1.02 -17.55 16.63
CA THR A 87 0.16 -18.42 16.52
C THR A 87 0.00 -19.35 15.33
N VAL A 88 1.02 -19.43 14.49
CA VAL A 88 1.06 -20.28 13.29
C VAL A 88 2.28 -21.20 13.40
N HIS A 89 2.08 -22.47 13.03
CA HIS A 89 3.12 -23.48 12.91
C HIS A 89 3.20 -23.95 11.45
N PRO A 90 3.83 -23.16 10.56
CA PRO A 90 3.90 -23.47 9.14
C PRO A 90 4.57 -24.81 8.89
N ARG A 91 4.04 -25.55 7.92
CA ARG A 91 4.64 -26.80 7.42
C ARG A 91 5.02 -26.71 5.95
N SER A 92 4.65 -25.62 5.29
CA SER A 92 4.98 -25.35 3.90
C SER A 92 4.98 -23.85 3.64
N TYR A 93 5.56 -23.45 2.51
CA TYR A 93 5.54 -22.04 2.09
C TYR A 93 4.12 -21.49 1.83
N ASN A 94 3.13 -22.35 1.58
CA ASN A 94 1.74 -21.91 1.32
C ASN A 94 1.10 -21.24 2.54
N ASP A 95 1.59 -21.53 3.75
CA ASP A 95 1.13 -20.90 5.00
C ASP A 95 1.47 -19.39 5.05
N ALA A 96 2.35 -18.89 4.16
CA ALA A 96 2.65 -17.48 4.00
C ALA A 96 1.38 -16.62 3.84
N LYS A 97 0.38 -17.13 3.13
CA LYS A 97 -0.87 -16.40 2.88
C LYS A 97 -1.61 -16.10 4.19
N SER A 98 -1.80 -17.11 5.04
CA SER A 98 -2.57 -16.95 6.29
C SER A 98 -1.84 -16.03 7.28
N ILE A 99 -0.52 -16.14 7.35
CA ILE A 99 0.34 -15.21 8.13
C ILE A 99 0.15 -13.78 7.63
N GLY A 100 0.24 -13.57 6.32
CA GLY A 100 0.09 -12.24 5.73
C GLY A 100 -1.30 -11.64 5.90
N GLU A 101 -2.34 -12.45 5.80
CA GLU A 101 -3.72 -12.01 6.04
C GLU A 101 -3.92 -11.57 7.49
N ALA A 102 -3.53 -12.40 8.47
CA ALA A 102 -3.63 -12.06 9.89
C ALA A 102 -2.83 -10.80 10.24
N PHE A 103 -1.61 -10.69 9.70
CA PHE A 103 -0.75 -9.53 9.95
C PHE A 103 -1.31 -8.25 9.31
N ARG A 104 -1.85 -8.33 8.09
CA ARG A 104 -2.48 -7.19 7.40
C ARG A 104 -3.76 -6.72 8.09
N GLU A 105 -4.49 -7.62 8.73
CA GLU A 105 -5.63 -7.29 9.60
C GLU A 105 -5.19 -6.68 10.93
N GLY A 106 -3.87 -6.57 11.17
CA GLY A 106 -3.33 -5.92 12.34
C GLY A 106 -3.27 -6.81 13.59
N THR A 107 -3.35 -8.12 13.40
CA THR A 107 -3.16 -9.09 14.48
C THR A 107 -1.67 -9.46 14.56
N PRO A 108 -0.99 -9.32 15.73
CA PRO A 108 0.35 -9.85 15.90
C PRO A 108 0.42 -11.36 15.64
N VAL A 109 1.51 -11.82 15.03
CA VAL A 109 1.66 -13.22 14.61
C VAL A 109 2.93 -13.82 15.21
N ILE A 110 2.79 -14.90 15.96
CA ILE A 110 3.91 -15.78 16.34
C ILE A 110 4.02 -16.86 15.27
N MET A 111 5.18 -16.95 14.61
CA MET A 111 5.45 -17.90 13.54
C MET A 111 6.56 -18.87 13.98
N ASN A 112 6.20 -20.13 14.18
CA ASN A 112 7.15 -21.19 14.51
C ASN A 112 7.48 -22.03 13.27
N VAL A 113 8.66 -21.81 12.68
CA VAL A 113 9.13 -22.52 11.48
C VAL A 113 10.00 -23.75 11.80
N SER A 114 9.91 -24.28 13.02
CA SER A 114 10.72 -25.44 13.45
C SER A 114 10.44 -26.70 12.64
N ASP A 115 9.21 -26.86 12.15
CA ASP A 115 8.77 -28.02 11.35
C ASP A 115 9.09 -27.88 9.85
N MET A 116 9.73 -26.78 9.44
CA MET A 116 10.11 -26.52 8.04
C MET A 116 11.59 -26.83 7.79
N GLY A 117 11.91 -27.21 6.54
CA GLY A 117 13.30 -27.26 6.09
C GLY A 117 13.91 -25.86 6.04
N ASP A 118 15.21 -25.75 6.34
CA ASP A 118 15.89 -24.45 6.52
C ASP A 118 15.73 -23.50 5.32
N ALA A 119 15.77 -24.04 4.10
CA ALA A 119 15.57 -23.27 2.88
C ALA A 119 14.16 -22.67 2.78
N GLU A 120 13.12 -23.44 3.13
CA GLU A 120 11.74 -22.95 3.10
C GLU A 120 11.45 -22.01 4.27
N ALA A 121 12.00 -22.32 5.46
CA ALA A 121 11.92 -21.45 6.63
C ALA A 121 12.51 -20.07 6.34
N LYS A 122 13.72 -20.01 5.75
CA LYS A 122 14.36 -18.76 5.34
C LYS A 122 13.48 -17.97 4.37
N ARG A 123 12.94 -18.64 3.35
CA ARG A 123 12.01 -17.99 2.40
C ARG A 123 10.76 -17.44 3.06
N LEU A 124 10.20 -18.14 4.05
CA LEU A 124 9.01 -17.68 4.77
C LEU A 124 9.33 -16.49 5.70
N VAL A 125 10.53 -16.47 6.30
CA VAL A 125 11.05 -15.33 7.06
C VAL A 125 11.30 -14.13 6.14
N ASP A 126 11.87 -14.32 4.95
CA ASP A 126 12.09 -13.26 3.95
C ASP A 126 10.75 -12.66 3.47
N PHE A 127 9.75 -13.51 3.22
CA PHE A 127 8.39 -13.07 2.92
C PHE A 127 7.82 -12.21 4.06
N SER A 128 7.98 -12.66 5.29
CA SER A 128 7.53 -11.94 6.49
C SER A 128 8.26 -10.60 6.66
N ALA A 129 9.57 -10.57 6.40
CA ALA A 129 10.37 -9.35 6.38
C ALA A 129 9.84 -8.34 5.35
N GLY A 130 9.42 -8.81 4.18
CA GLY A 130 8.75 -7.99 3.18
C GLY A 130 7.41 -7.41 3.67
N LEU A 131 6.60 -8.21 4.37
CA LEU A 131 5.32 -7.74 4.94
C LEU A 131 5.50 -6.68 6.02
N VAL A 132 6.40 -6.93 6.99
CA VAL A 132 6.64 -5.98 8.08
C VAL A 132 7.25 -4.68 7.54
N PHE A 133 8.14 -4.76 6.55
CA PHE A 133 8.68 -3.57 5.89
C PHE A 133 7.59 -2.76 5.17
N ALA A 134 6.71 -3.43 4.41
CA ALA A 134 5.65 -2.79 3.66
C ALA A 134 4.57 -2.13 4.55
N LEU A 135 4.33 -2.68 5.75
CA LEU A 135 3.29 -2.21 6.68
C LEU A 135 3.85 -1.51 7.92
N HIS A 136 5.13 -1.12 7.90
CA HIS A 136 5.84 -0.46 9.00
C HIS A 136 5.76 -1.21 10.34
N GLY A 137 5.66 -2.53 10.29
CA GLY A 137 5.75 -3.38 11.48
C GLY A 137 7.18 -3.74 11.83
N SER A 138 7.33 -4.65 12.79
CA SER A 138 8.61 -5.23 13.19
C SER A 138 8.54 -6.75 13.17
N ILE A 139 9.71 -7.37 12.98
CA ILE A 139 9.91 -8.81 13.13
C ILE A 139 11.04 -9.04 14.13
N GLU A 140 10.81 -9.90 15.11
CA GLU A 140 11.79 -10.25 16.14
C GLU A 140 11.93 -11.77 16.24
N ARG A 141 13.17 -12.24 16.42
CA ARG A 141 13.43 -13.65 16.73
C ARG A 141 13.28 -13.84 18.25
N VAL A 142 12.25 -14.56 18.67
CA VAL A 142 11.94 -14.76 20.09
C VAL A 142 12.78 -15.91 20.68
N THR A 143 12.96 -16.99 19.91
CA THR A 143 13.82 -18.13 20.27
C THR A 143 14.03 -19.04 19.06
N GLY A 144 15.22 -19.61 18.86
CA GLY A 144 15.44 -20.68 17.88
C GLY A 144 14.85 -20.40 16.50
N LYS A 145 13.85 -21.19 16.08
CA LYS A 145 13.11 -21.03 14.82
C LYS A 145 11.71 -20.39 15.01
N VAL A 146 11.55 -19.54 16.02
CA VAL A 146 10.29 -18.85 16.37
C VAL A 146 10.46 -17.35 16.25
N PHE A 147 9.58 -16.74 15.46
CA PHE A 147 9.58 -15.32 15.15
C PHE A 147 8.26 -14.67 15.58
N LEU A 148 8.32 -13.41 16.00
CA LEU A 148 7.17 -12.57 16.30
C LEU A 148 7.09 -11.46 15.26
N LEU A 149 5.96 -11.34 14.59
CA LEU A 149 5.62 -10.24 13.71
C LEU A 149 4.64 -9.32 14.44
N THR A 150 5.00 -8.04 14.51
CA THR A 150 4.27 -7.03 15.27
C THR A 150 3.85 -5.87 14.35
N PRO A 151 2.54 -5.54 14.25
CA PRO A 151 2.08 -4.39 13.49
C PRO A 151 2.60 -3.06 14.07
N SER A 152 2.58 -1.99 13.27
CA SER A 152 3.19 -0.69 13.60
C SER A 152 2.70 -0.02 14.89
N TYR A 153 1.50 -0.37 15.36
CA TYR A 153 0.89 0.20 16.56
C TYR A 153 1.02 -0.67 17.82
N VAL A 154 1.69 -1.83 17.73
CA VAL A 154 1.93 -2.71 18.88
C VAL A 154 3.39 -2.57 19.30
N GLU A 155 3.59 -2.26 20.58
CA GLU A 155 4.92 -2.18 21.19
C GLU A 155 5.22 -3.50 21.92
N VAL A 156 6.42 -4.05 21.69
CA VAL A 156 6.93 -5.23 22.39
C VAL A 156 7.98 -4.77 23.40
N VAL A 157 7.72 -5.01 24.68
CA VAL A 157 8.68 -4.71 25.75
C VAL A 157 9.36 -6.03 26.14
N GLY A 158 10.62 -6.20 25.76
CA GLY A 158 11.39 -7.40 26.01
C GLY A 158 12.89 -7.20 25.75
N HIS A 159 13.70 -8.14 26.22
CA HIS A 159 15.12 -8.21 25.85
C HIS A 159 15.25 -9.23 24.72
N PRO A 160 15.73 -8.83 23.52
CA PRO A 160 15.90 -9.78 22.44
C PRO A 160 16.91 -10.84 22.91
N ALA A 161 16.51 -12.11 22.88
CA ALA A 161 17.44 -13.21 23.11
C ALA A 161 18.42 -13.21 21.93
N GLY A 162 19.59 -12.59 22.14
CA GLY A 162 20.67 -12.56 21.17
C GLY A 162 20.98 -13.99 20.70
N GLY A 163 20.96 -14.19 19.39
CA GLY A 163 21.43 -15.43 18.80
C GLY A 163 22.92 -15.56 19.10
N GLU A 164 23.27 -16.49 19.99
CA GLU A 164 24.60 -17.09 20.00
C GLU A 164 24.66 -17.91 18.72
N ASP A 165 25.20 -17.31 17.64
CA ASP A 165 25.67 -18.08 16.51
C ASP A 165 26.81 -18.95 17.04
N GLU A 166 26.59 -20.28 17.04
CA GLU A 166 27.64 -21.28 17.18
C GLU A 166 28.71 -21.00 16.12
N THR A 167 29.71 -20.21 16.49
CA THR A 167 31.03 -20.28 15.88
C THR A 167 31.57 -21.65 16.22
N ASP A 168 31.28 -22.62 15.36
CA ASP A 168 31.98 -23.89 15.30
C ASP A 168 33.39 -23.58 14.75
N ASP A 169 34.21 -22.99 15.62
CA ASP A 169 35.67 -23.01 15.53
C ASP A 169 36.08 -24.48 15.73
N GLN A 170 35.95 -25.28 14.66
CA GLN A 170 36.77 -26.47 14.51
C GLN A 170 38.18 -26.02 14.11
N GLN A 171 38.92 -25.62 15.14
CA GLN A 171 40.36 -25.53 15.17
C GLN A 171 40.86 -26.52 16.23
N GLU A 172 42.00 -27.17 15.94
CA GLU A 172 42.70 -28.23 16.70
C GLU A 172 42.18 -29.66 16.41
N ASP A 173 42.92 -30.62 15.84
CA ASP A 173 44.33 -30.75 15.42
C ASP A 173 44.41 -31.89 14.37
#